data_AF-A0A356NWF9-F1
#
_entry.id   AF-A0A356NWF9-F1
#
_cell.length_a   1.000
_cell.length_b   1.000
_cell.length_c   1.000
_cell.angle_alpha   90.00
_cell.angle_beta   90.00
_cell.angle_gamma   90.00
#
_symmetry.space_group_name_H-M   'P 1'
#
loop_
_entity.id
_entity.type
_entity.pdbx_description
1 polymer ?
#
loop_
_entity_poly.entity_id
_entity_poly.type
_entity_poly.pdbx_seq_one_letter_code
_entity_poly.pdbx_strand_id
1 'polypeptide(L)' 'LCEAHLFDQQLDLYGRRLAVCLRAFLRAERKFTGIDELTSQIAKDARAARALLPPVKQTA' A
#
# COMPACT_ATOMS: atom_id res chain seq x y z
N LEU A 1 6.41 12.92 -4.75
CA LEU A 1 6.02 11.73 -5.56
C LEU A 1 5.22 10.81 -4.66
N CYS A 2 4.16 10.16 -5.16
CA CYS A 2 3.39 9.18 -4.39
C CYS A 2 3.69 7.79 -4.94
N GLU A 3 4.06 6.87 -4.06
CA GLU A 3 4.27 5.46 -4.39
C GLU A 3 3.20 4.63 -3.66
N ALA A 4 2.58 3.69 -4.37
CA ALA A 4 1.51 2.85 -3.84
C ALA A 4 1.74 1.40 -4.22
N HIS A 5 1.69 0.51 -3.23
CA HIS A 5 1.69 -0.93 -3.43
C HIS A 5 0.25 -1.43 -3.56
N LEU A 6 -0.09 -2.01 -4.70
CA LEU A 6 -1.41 -2.59 -4.94
C LEU A 6 -1.51 -3.98 -4.32
N PHE A 7 -2.62 -4.25 -3.64
CA PHE A 7 -2.87 -5.56 -3.05
C PHE A 7 -3.39 -6.55 -4.09
N ASP A 8 -2.92 -7.80 -3.98
CA ASP A 8 -3.44 -8.99 -4.68
C ASP A 8 -3.40 -8.92 -6.20
N GLN A 9 -2.71 -7.93 -6.77
CA GLN A 9 -2.66 -7.67 -8.20
C GLN A 9 -1.27 -7.24 -8.64
N GLN A 10 -0.90 -7.67 -9.85
CA GLN A 10 0.31 -7.24 -10.53
C GLN A 10 -0.11 -6.63 -11.86
N LEU A 11 -0.16 -5.29 -11.90
CA LEU A 11 -0.61 -4.53 -13.05
C LEU A 11 0.52 -3.64 -13.56
N ASP A 12 0.62 -3.52 -14.87
CA ASP A 12 1.37 -2.44 -15.50
C ASP A 12 0.47 -1.21 -15.67
N LEU A 13 0.82 -0.14 -14.95
CA LEU A 13 0.08 1.12 -14.94
C LEU A 13 0.88 2.29 -15.53
N TYR A 14 2.02 2.03 -16.19
CA TYR A 14 2.80 3.09 -16.83
C TYR A 14 1.95 3.84 -17.88
N GLY A 15 2.07 5.17 -17.88
CA GLY A 15 1.30 6.05 -18.77
C GLY A 15 -0.19 6.23 -18.40
N ARG A 16 -0.69 5.54 -17.36
CA ARG A 16 -2.08 5.69 -16.91
C ARG A 16 -2.21 6.75 -15.82
N ARG A 17 -3.32 7.48 -15.84
CA ARG A 17 -3.69 8.41 -14.76
C ARG A 17 -4.50 7.67 -13.70
N LEU A 18 -4.08 7.76 -12.45
CA LEU A 18 -4.74 7.13 -11.31
C LEU A 18 -5.24 8.18 -10.32
N ALA A 19 -6.33 7.88 -9.65
CA ALA A 19 -6.80 8.64 -8.48
C ALA A 19 -6.41 7.89 -7.21
N VAL A 20 -5.78 8.58 -6.27
CA VAL A 20 -5.36 8.02 -4.97
C VAL A 20 -6.11 8.75 -3.87
N CYS A 21 -6.85 8.00 -3.05
CA CYS A 21 -7.59 8.54 -1.90
C CYS A 21 -6.96 8.01 -0.61
N LEU A 22 -6.41 8.91 0.20
CA LEU A 22 -5.85 8.56 1.51
C LEU A 22 -6.99 8.22 2.47
N ARG A 23 -7.00 6.99 3.00
CA ARG A 23 -8.07 6.49 3.88
C ARG A 23 -7.73 6.61 5.36
N ALA A 24 -6.49 6.27 5.72
CA ALA A 24 -6.04 6.27 7.11
C ALA A 24 -4.51 6.45 7.17
N PHE A 25 -4.04 7.05 8.25
CA PHE A 25 -2.62 7.12 8.56
C PHE A 25 -2.20 5.85 9.32
N LEU A 26 -1.16 5.15 8.83
CA LEU A 26 -0.65 3.92 9.46
C LEU A 26 0.54 4.19 10.38
N ARG A 27 1.53 4.94 9.88
CA ARG A 27 2.77 5.28 10.61
C ARG A 27 3.51 6.42 9.94
N ALA A 28 4.42 7.03 10.69
CA ALA A 28 5.40 7.96 10.15
C ALA A 28 6.47 7.25 9.29
N GLU A 29 7.22 8.04 8.52
CA GLU A 29 8.37 7.56 7.79
C GLU A 29 9.46 7.05 8.74
N ARG A 30 10.19 6.02 8.29
CA ARG A 30 11.23 5.36 9.09
C ARG A 30 12.34 4.90 8.16
N LYS A 31 13.58 5.10 8.60
CA LYS A 31 14.76 4.49 7.96
C LYS A 31 14.90 3.06 8.45
N PHE A 32 15.27 2.18 7.53
CA PHE A 32 15.55 0.77 7.81
C PHE A 32 17.04 0.51 7.66
N THR A 33 17.53 -0.42 8.47
CA THR A 33 18.94 -0.81 8.48
C THR A 33 19.29 -1.84 7.40
N GLY A 34 18.27 -2.49 6.82
CA GLY A 34 18.43 -3.46 5.74
C GLY A 34 17.11 -3.90 5.10
N ILE A 35 17.23 -4.72 4.05
CA ILE A 35 16.11 -5.20 3.23
C ILE A 35 15.14 -6.07 4.05
N ASP A 36 15.64 -6.91 4.95
CA ASP A 36 14.80 -7.78 5.77
C ASP A 36 13.88 -6.98 6.69
N GLU A 37 14.41 -5.91 7.29
CA GLU A 37 13.65 -5.01 8.15
C GLU A 37 12.58 -4.24 7.37
N LEU A 38 12.95 -3.71 6.19
CA LEU A 38 12.03 -3.04 5.28
C LEU A 38 10.89 -3.99 4.85
N THR A 39 11.23 -5.20 4.40
CA THR A 39 10.26 -6.19 3.93
C THR A 39 9.31 -6.61 5.05
N SER A 40 9.84 -6.84 6.26
CA SER A 40 9.05 -7.15 7.44
C SER A 40 8.09 -6.02 7.80
N GLN A 41 8.54 -4.77 7.72
CA GLN A 41 7.69 -3.61 7.97
C GLN A 41 6.60 -3.45 6.90
N ILE A 42 6.92 -3.62 5.62
CA ILE A 42 5.92 -3.59 4.52
C ILE A 42 4.83 -4.65 4.76
N ALA A 43 5.20 -5.87 5.17
CA ALA A 43 4.22 -6.92 5.47
C ALA A 43 3.31 -6.56 6.66
N LYS A 44 3.84 -5.89 7.69
CA LYS A 44 3.04 -5.38 8.82
C LYS A 44 2.08 -4.28 8.37
N ASP A 45 2.57 -3.33 7.57
CA ASP A 45 1.78 -2.22 7.04
C ASP A 45 0.64 -2.73 6.15
N ALA A 46 0.91 -3.73 5.28
CA ALA A 46 -0.10 -4.35 4.43
C ALA A 46 -1.21 -5.04 5.24
N ARG A 47 -0.85 -5.77 6.31
CA ARG A 47 -1.84 -6.39 7.21
C ARG A 47 -2.70 -5.34 7.93
N ALA A 48 -2.08 -4.28 8.45
CA ALA A 48 -2.79 -3.20 9.13
C ALA A 48 -3.73 -2.45 8.17
N ALA A 49 -3.27 -2.14 6.94
CA ALA A 49 -4.09 -1.52 5.92
C ALA A 49 -5.33 -2.36 5.56
N ARG A 50 -5.17 -3.68 5.39
CA ARG A 50 -6.28 -4.59 5.11
C ARG A 50 -7.32 -4.61 6.22
N ALA A 51 -6.91 -4.51 7.48
CA ALA A 51 -7.83 -4.46 8.61
C ALA A 51 -8.65 -3.15 8.65
N LEU A 52 -8.13 -2.06 8.07
CA LEU A 52 -8.82 -0.76 8.00
C LEU A 52 -9.69 -0.59 6.75
N LEU A 53 -9.44 -1.38 5.71
CA LEU A 53 -10.20 -1.32 4.47
C LEU A 53 -11.44 -2.21 4.57
N PRO A 54 -12.64 -1.69 4.22
CA PRO A 54 -13.80 -2.55 4.03
C PRO A 54 -13.53 -3.52 2.86
N PRO A 55 -14.25 -4.67 2.78
CA PRO A 55 -14.16 -5.54 1.63
C PRO A 55 -14.37 -4.73 0.34
N VAL A 56 -13.46 -4.89 -0.61
CA VAL A 56 -13.48 -4.15 -1.88
C VAL A 56 -14.78 -4.49 -2.60
N LYS A 57 -15.70 -3.52 -2.66
CA LYS A 57 -16.84 -3.61 -3.57
C LYS A 57 -16.27 -3.36 -4.97
N GLN A 58 -16.40 -4.33 -5.86
CA GLN A 58 -16.12 -4.10 -7.27
C GLN A 58 -17.07 -3.00 -7.76
N THR A 59 -16.52 -1.85 -8.10
CA THR A 59 -17.22 -0.86 -8.91
C THR A 59 -17.21 -1.37 -10.34
N ALA A 60 -18.41 -1.59 -10.88
CA ALA A 60 -18.67 -1.98 -12.26
C ALA A 60 -18.17 -0.94 -13.26
#